data_AF-A0A3A8NQH8-F1
#
_entry.id   AF-A0A3A8NQH8-F1
#
_cell.length_a   1.000
_cell.length_b   1.000
_cell.length_c   1.000
_cell.angle_alpha   90.00
_cell.angle_beta   90.00
_cell.angle_gamma   90.00
#
_symmetry.space_group_name_H-M   'P 1'
#
loop_
_entity.id
_entity.type
_entity.pdbx_description
1 polymer ?
#
loop_
_entity_poly.entity_id
_entity_poly.type
_entity_poly.pdbx_seq_one_letter_code
_entity_poly.pdbx_strand_id
1 'polypeptide(L)' 'QTPLAEKVRKDTGLLTGAVGMIRSAMQAEHVLATGQADVVILARELLRDPYWPLRAAKELHADVLWPHQYERAKN' A
#
# COMPACT_ATOMS: atom_id res chain seq x y z
N GLN A 1 2.27 11.85 5.38
CA GLN A 1 2.74 12.82 4.40
C GLN A 1 3.86 12.16 3.63
N THR A 2 3.67 11.92 2.33
CA THR A 2 4.68 11.25 1.49
C THR A 2 5.98 12.05 1.32
N PRO A 3 5.96 13.41 1.17
CA PRO A 3 7.20 14.18 0.99
C PRO A 3 8.20 14.08 2.15
N LEU A 4 7.71 13.89 3.38
CA LEU A 4 8.58 13.72 4.56
C LEU A 4 9.27 12.35 4.55
N ALA A 5 8.52 11.28 4.23
CA ALA A 5 9.09 9.93 4.13
C ALA A 5 10.15 9.86 3.03
N GLU A 6 9.90 10.50 1.89
CA GLU A 6 10.83 10.57 0.77
C GLU A 6 12.09 11.34 1.15
N LYS A 7 11.95 12.50 1.80
CA LYS A 7 13.09 13.31 2.23
C LYS A 7 13.99 12.55 3.20
N VAL A 8 13.42 11.93 4.23
CA VAL A 8 14.19 11.14 5.20
C VAL A 8 14.91 9.99 4.50
N ARG A 9 14.24 9.29 3.58
CA ARG A 9 14.82 8.19 2.82
C ARG A 9 16.01 8.65 1.97
N LYS A 10 15.85 9.72 1.21
CA LYS A 10 16.89 10.28 0.33
C LYS A 10 18.08 10.81 1.13
N ASP A 11 17.83 11.49 2.24
CA ASP A 11 18.87 12.15 3.02
C ASP A 11 19.67 11.16 3.90
N THR A 12 19.06 10.04 4.32
CA THR A 12 19.68 9.11 5.29
C THR A 12 19.98 7.72 4.74
N GLY A 13 19.35 7.31 3.63
CA GLY A 13 19.42 5.94 3.11
C GLY A 13 18.70 4.91 3.96
N LEU A 14 18.03 5.31 5.05
CA LEU A 14 17.23 4.41 5.89
C LEU A 14 15.87 4.14 5.25
N LEU A 15 15.33 2.94 5.52
CA LEU A 15 13.99 2.57 5.08
C LEU A 15 12.94 3.46 5.74
N THR A 16 11.95 3.92 4.97
CA THR A 16 10.88 4.80 5.47
C THR A 16 9.49 4.28 5.14
N GLY A 17 8.52 4.68 5.96
CA GLY A 17 7.09 4.43 5.74
C GLY A 17 6.32 5.70 5.42
N ALA A 18 5.52 5.67 4.35
CA ALA A 18 4.57 6.74 4.04
C ALA A 18 3.19 6.44 4.64
N VAL A 19 2.62 7.42 5.35
CA VAL A 19 1.28 7.33 5.95
C VAL A 19 0.45 8.55 5.58
N GLY A 20 -0.88 8.46 5.67
CA GLY A 20 -1.77 9.62 5.67
C GLY A 20 -2.31 10.00 4.30
N MET A 21 -3.64 9.94 4.18
CA MET A 21 -4.40 10.25 2.96
C MET A 21 -4.02 9.38 1.75
N ILE A 22 -3.47 8.19 2.00
CA ILE A 22 -3.32 7.14 0.98
C ILE A 22 -4.63 6.33 0.96
N ARG A 23 -5.32 6.31 -0.18
CA ARG A 23 -6.68 5.73 -0.30
C ARG A 23 -6.82 4.72 -1.43
N SER A 24 -6.10 4.89 -2.55
CA SER A 24 -6.21 4.00 -3.71
C SER A 24 -4.98 3.11 -3.88
N ALA A 25 -5.17 1.98 -4.56
CA ALA A 25 -4.08 1.04 -4.85
C ALA A 25 -3.03 1.70 -5.75
N MET A 26 -3.47 2.39 -6.81
CA MET A 26 -2.58 3.15 -7.69
C MET A 26 -1.74 4.22 -6.97
N GLN A 27 -2.31 4.91 -5.96
CA GLN A 27 -1.55 5.88 -5.17
C GLN A 27 -0.48 5.20 -4.31
N ALA A 28 -0.82 4.08 -3.67
CA ALA A 28 0.12 3.28 -2.90
C ALA A 28 1.25 2.72 -3.78
N GLU A 29 0.91 2.18 -4.95
CA GLU A 29 1.88 1.68 -5.93
C GLU A 29 2.81 2.81 -6.40
N HIS A 30 2.27 3.99 -6.72
CA HIS A 30 3.08 5.12 -7.13
C HIS A 30 4.11 5.52 -6.05
N VAL A 31 3.73 5.53 -4.77
CA VAL A 31 4.64 5.82 -3.65
C VAL A 31 5.83 4.84 -3.63
N LEU A 32 5.56 3.55 -3.84
CA LEU A 32 6.58 2.50 -3.82
C LEU A 32 7.43 2.52 -5.10
N ALA A 33 6.80 2.51 -6.27
CA ALA A 33 7.45 2.44 -7.58
C ALA A 33 8.36 3.64 -7.86
N THR A 34 8.05 4.81 -7.30
CA THR A 34 8.90 6.02 -7.42
C THR A 34 9.91 6.17 -6.28
N GLY A 35 9.97 5.22 -5.35
CA GLY A 35 10.91 5.25 -4.23
C GLY A 35 10.67 6.37 -3.22
N GLN A 36 9.43 6.88 -3.13
CA GLN A 36 9.05 7.89 -2.13
C GLN A 36 9.00 7.30 -0.71
N ALA A 37 8.77 6.00 -0.58
CA ALA A 37 8.90 5.25 0.68
C ALA A 37 9.10 3.76 0.37
N ASP A 38 9.49 2.98 1.37
CA ASP A 38 9.69 1.53 1.25
C ASP A 38 8.46 0.75 1.75
N VAL A 39 7.57 1.39 2.50
CA VAL A 39 6.28 0.82 2.92
C VAL A 39 5.16 1.87 2.94
N VAL A 40 3.94 1.43 2.65
CA VAL A 40 2.71 2.23 2.76
C VAL A 40 1.92 1.81 3.99
N ILE A 41 1.57 2.78 4.83
CA ILE A 41 0.80 2.57 6.06
C ILE A 41 -0.60 3.15 5.87
N LEU A 42 -1.61 2.28 5.96
CA LEU A 42 -3.02 2.63 5.85
C LEU A 42 -3.67 2.73 7.23
N ALA A 43 -4.58 3.69 7.40
CA ALA A 43 -5.31 3.91 8.65
C ALA A 43 -6.83 3.87 8.40
N ARG A 44 -7.45 5.04 8.22
CA ARG A 44 -8.90 5.18 7.98
C ARG A 44 -9.42 4.35 6.81
N GLU A 45 -8.58 4.04 5.85
CA GLU A 45 -8.99 3.21 4.71
C GLU A 45 -9.22 1.75 5.10
N LEU A 46 -8.39 1.19 5.99
CA LEU A 46 -8.61 -0.14 6.55
C LEU A 46 -9.83 -0.21 7.49
N LEU A 47 -10.25 0.92 8.07
CA LEU A 47 -11.49 0.99 8.84
C LEU A 47 -12.74 0.96 7.96
N ARG A 48 -12.66 1.47 6.73
CA ARG A 48 -13.78 1.44 5.77
C ARG A 48 -13.85 0.12 5.01
N ASP A 49 -12.68 -0.42 4.67
CA ASP A 49 -12.53 -1.64 3.88
C ASP A 49 -11.38 -2.48 4.50
N PRO A 50 -11.68 -3.44 5.39
CA PRO A 50 -10.65 -4.26 6.02
C PRO A 50 -9.97 -5.22 5.03
N TYR A 51 -10.59 -5.49 3.87
CA TYR A 51 -10.02 -6.30 2.78
C TYR A 51 -9.39 -5.45 1.67
N TRP A 52 -9.14 -4.17 1.96
CA TRP A 52 -8.46 -3.26 1.04
C TRP A 52 -7.24 -3.88 0.37
N PRO A 53 -6.34 -4.64 1.05
CA PRO A 53 -5.19 -5.25 0.38
C PRO A 53 -5.57 -6.27 -0.71
N LEU A 54 -6.62 -7.06 -0.51
CA LEU A 54 -7.10 -8.03 -1.51
C LEU A 54 -7.71 -7.30 -2.72
N ARG A 55 -8.48 -6.23 -2.45
CA ARG A 55 -9.05 -5.39 -3.50
C ARG A 55 -7.96 -4.65 -4.29
N ALA A 56 -6.96 -4.12 -3.61
CA ALA A 56 -5.81 -3.45 -4.21
C ALA A 56 -4.99 -4.42 -5.07
N ALA A 57 -4.77 -5.65 -4.62
CA ALA A 57 -4.13 -6.69 -5.41
C ALA A 57 -4.89 -6.98 -6.71
N LYS A 58 -6.24 -7.06 -6.64
CA LYS A 58 -7.08 -7.22 -7.84
C LYS A 58 -6.96 -6.03 -8.81
N GLU A 59 -6.97 -4.79 -8.29
CA GLU A 59 -6.82 -3.56 -9.08
C GLU A 59 -5.45 -3.46 -9.76
N LEU A 60 -4.38 -3.89 -9.08
CA LEU A 60 -3.00 -3.85 -9.56
C LEU A 60 -2.57 -5.14 -10.29
N HIS A 61 -3.49 -6.08 -10.50
CA HIS A 61 -3.21 -7.39 -11.10
C HIS A 61 -2.10 -8.18 -10.40
N ALA A 62 -1.96 -8.01 -9.08
CA ALA A 62 -1.01 -8.75 -8.26
C ALA A 62 -1.63 -10.07 -7.79
N ASP A 63 -0.89 -11.18 -7.98
CA ASP A 63 -1.29 -12.46 -7.42
C ASP A 63 -0.86 -12.57 -5.95
N VAL A 64 -1.84 -12.65 -5.05
CA VAL A 64 -1.63 -12.75 -3.60
C VAL A 64 -2.32 -13.97 -3.03
N LEU A 65 -1.80 -14.44 -1.90
CA LEU A 65 -2.45 -15.48 -1.11
C LEU A 65 -3.73 -14.94 -0.49
N TRP A 66 -4.83 -15.63 -0.74
CA TRP A 66 -6.09 -15.39 -0.03
C TRP A 66 -6.17 -16.34 1.16
N PRO A 67 -6.86 -15.97 2.25
CA PRO A 67 -7.25 -16.95 3.26
C PRO A 67 -7.98 -18.13 2.57
N HIS A 68 -7.63 -19.36 2.94
CA HIS A 68 -8.14 -20.58 2.28
C HIS A 68 -9.67 -20.59 2.13
N GLN A 69 -10.39 -20.11 3.15
CA GLN A 69 -11.85 -20.02 3.18
C GLN A 69 -12.44 -19.09 2.10
N TYR A 70 -11.64 -18.17 1.55
CA TYR A 70 -12.06 -17.15 0.57
C TYR A 70 -11.54 -17.41 -0.84
N GLU A 71 -10.75 -18.47 -1.08
CA GLU A 71 -10.16 -18.74 -2.40
C GLU A 71 -11.19 -18.77 -3.54
N ARG A 72 -12.39 -19.29 -3.28
CA ARG A 72 -13.49 -19.36 -4.26
C ARG A 72 -14.01 -17.98 -4.69
N ALA A 73 -13.72 -16.93 -3.95
CA ALA A 73 -14.10 -15.55 -4.25
C ALA A 73 -12.99 -14.75 -4.97
N LYS A 74 -11.84 -15.38 -5.26
CA LYS A 74 -10.70 -14.75 -5.94
C LYS A 74 -10.98 -14.41 -7.42
N ASN A 75 -11.84 -15.19 -8.06
CA ASN A 75 -12.18 -15.11 -9.48
C ASN A 75 -13.29 -14.08 -9.73
#